data_AF-A0A318S3F9-F1
#
_entry.id   AF-A0A318S3F9-F1
#
_cell.length_a   1.000
_cell.length_b   1.000
_cell.length_c   1.000
_cell.angle_alpha   90.00
_cell.angle_beta   90.00
_cell.angle_gamma   90.00
#
_symmetry.space_group_name_H-M   'P 1'
#
loop_
_entity.id
_entity.type
_entity.pdbx_description
1 polymer ?
#
loop_
_entity_poly.entity_id
_entity_poly.type
_entity_poly.pdbx_seq_one_letter_code
_entity_poly.pdbx_strand_id
1 'polypeptide(L)'
;MTAVSFAQGAPPVSWQKDFKALSSVTIAPNGDLFFIGADARLRRIDPLGNEKWTFALGDISRGQPVVDASGRVYAVSYDDSVYAVTPDGKLAWSFRVGGDIFASPALRTDGSLVVASSAGRVVALDPSGRLVWSFQASAPIFSSPAIALDGTIFFGSQDGTVYALSADGKRKWTFRAGSSVFSSPAIDTDGNIYFGSADRNVYALSPDGKERWRYRTSLFVNASPIITQEGLVVVGSFDGKLYALRKDGTAAWVFDANGPVSAPAVQLADGTILVGDTRGIVTALDPTGAQKWRFDARARIDTAIAVSDLGQLVVTPNDGRVITFPSTSALAASEWSSARSVSSAWGRALTPEERAVRAQVRVTTPISPPPPVTVTPAQPPAPTRPPAAVPPVTAPSGTSVPPAGTGAGATTPPATTTPAITPTNSTATPVTAPSPAATPAAPPAQVLRLPANGVLTANGTAYAPVRALLTALGGSVESFTRTSVTVRLGDQTLTLVTGLLNNTSYAAVGGLRVLPGVRVSYDGKLREARIEANGRVVFVKVDPIPQRTL
;
A
#
# COMPACT_ATOMS: atom_id res chain seq x y z
N MET A 1 37.64 -3.58 -12.74
CA MET A 1 36.53 -4.57 -12.67
C MET A 1 36.23 -4.83 -11.22
N THR A 2 35.03 -4.49 -10.76
CA THR A 2 34.60 -4.73 -9.36
C THR A 2 33.39 -5.64 -9.42
N ALA A 3 33.47 -6.82 -8.83
CA ALA A 3 32.46 -7.87 -9.03
C ALA A 3 31.11 -7.45 -8.43
N VAL A 4 30.09 -7.38 -9.28
CA VAL A 4 28.71 -7.12 -8.86
C VAL A 4 28.18 -8.37 -8.17
N SER A 5 27.96 -8.30 -6.86
CA SER A 5 27.14 -9.31 -6.16
C SER A 5 25.70 -9.18 -6.67
N PHE A 6 25.31 -10.07 -7.57
CA PHE A 6 23.94 -10.17 -8.06
C PHE A 6 22.98 -10.60 -6.95
N ALA A 7 21.74 -10.15 -7.05
CA ALA A 7 20.66 -10.61 -6.19
C ALA A 7 20.41 -12.10 -6.42
N GLN A 8 20.55 -12.93 -5.38
CA GLN A 8 20.06 -14.30 -5.41
C GLN A 8 18.54 -14.30 -5.26
N GLY A 9 17.83 -14.65 -6.33
CA GLY A 9 16.39 -14.94 -6.33
C GLY A 9 15.44 -13.74 -6.23
N ALA A 10 15.93 -12.50 -6.17
CA ALA A 10 15.06 -11.33 -6.10
C ALA A 10 14.32 -11.09 -7.43
N PRO A 11 13.09 -10.55 -7.41
CA PRO A 11 12.40 -10.11 -8.62
C PRO A 11 13.22 -9.07 -9.40
N PRO A 12 13.14 -9.04 -10.74
CA PRO A 12 13.80 -8.01 -11.54
C PRO A 12 13.16 -6.63 -11.26
N VAL A 13 13.97 -5.56 -11.31
CA VAL A 13 13.44 -4.19 -11.23
C VAL A 13 12.63 -3.90 -12.50
N SER A 14 11.37 -3.49 -12.35
CA SER A 14 10.52 -3.03 -13.46
C SER A 14 10.96 -1.67 -13.97
N TRP A 15 11.15 -0.71 -13.07
CA TRP A 15 11.84 0.55 -13.34
C TRP A 15 12.41 1.13 -12.04
N GLN A 16 13.42 1.98 -12.18
CA GLN A 16 13.87 2.87 -11.10
C GLN A 16 14.07 4.28 -11.66
N LYS A 17 13.66 5.29 -10.90
CA LYS A 17 13.84 6.71 -11.24
C LYS A 17 14.09 7.51 -9.95
N ASP A 18 14.90 8.56 -10.03
CA ASP A 18 15.02 9.54 -8.95
C ASP A 18 13.81 10.49 -8.99
N PHE A 19 13.04 10.49 -7.90
CA PHE A 19 11.94 11.42 -7.65
C PHE A 19 12.15 12.22 -6.35
N LYS A 20 13.37 12.18 -5.80
CA LYS A 20 13.75 12.71 -4.50
C LYS A 20 12.89 12.15 -3.36
N ALA A 21 12.35 10.94 -3.49
CA ALA A 21 11.41 10.35 -2.54
C ALA A 21 11.99 10.31 -1.11
N LEU A 22 11.19 10.76 -0.14
CA LEU A 22 11.60 10.92 1.27
C LEU A 22 10.65 10.21 2.24
N SER A 23 9.34 10.28 2.00
CA SER A 23 8.33 9.53 2.77
C SER A 23 8.22 8.08 2.31
N SER A 24 7.53 7.25 3.09
CA SER A 24 6.97 5.99 2.56
C SER A 24 5.98 6.28 1.42
N VAL A 25 5.82 5.31 0.52
CA VAL A 25 4.92 5.40 -0.65
C VAL A 25 3.55 4.82 -0.31
N THR A 26 2.48 5.46 -0.79
CA THR A 26 1.13 4.89 -0.85
C THR A 26 0.80 4.50 -2.28
N ILE A 27 0.29 3.28 -2.46
CA ILE A 27 -0.15 2.78 -3.77
C ILE A 27 -1.68 2.77 -3.76
N ALA A 28 -2.29 3.57 -4.62
CA ALA A 28 -3.74 3.59 -4.78
C ALA A 28 -4.24 2.34 -5.55
N PRO A 29 -5.55 2.01 -5.51
CA PRO A 29 -6.08 0.81 -6.17
C PRO A 29 -5.87 0.74 -7.68
N ASN A 30 -5.60 1.88 -8.34
CA ASN A 30 -5.25 1.97 -9.76
C ASN A 30 -3.73 1.87 -10.04
N GLY A 31 -2.92 1.61 -9.00
CA GLY A 31 -1.46 1.53 -9.07
C GLY A 31 -0.71 2.86 -9.02
N ASP A 32 -1.40 4.00 -8.91
CA ASP A 32 -0.72 5.30 -8.79
C ASP A 32 0.01 5.40 -7.44
N LEU A 33 1.23 5.92 -7.47
CA LEU A 33 2.13 6.11 -6.34
C LEU A 33 2.02 7.53 -5.79
N PHE A 34 1.85 7.64 -4.48
CA PHE A 34 1.78 8.90 -3.74
C PHE A 34 2.86 8.94 -2.66
N PHE A 35 3.71 9.95 -2.70
CA PHE A 35 4.80 10.14 -1.74
C PHE A 35 5.26 11.60 -1.71
N ILE A 36 5.98 11.97 -0.66
CA ILE A 36 6.57 13.30 -0.48
C ILE A 36 8.06 13.21 -0.78
N GLY A 37 8.54 14.15 -1.60
CA GLY A 37 9.96 14.30 -1.94
C GLY A 37 10.70 15.26 -1.01
N ALA A 38 12.03 15.14 -0.99
CA ALA A 38 12.96 16.03 -0.31
C ALA A 38 13.01 17.45 -0.91
N ASP A 39 12.29 17.71 -2.00
CA ASP A 39 11.99 19.05 -2.53
C ASP A 39 10.62 19.58 -2.10
N ALA A 40 10.13 19.16 -0.93
CA ALA A 40 8.86 19.57 -0.30
C ALA A 40 7.63 19.41 -1.21
N ARG A 41 7.62 18.36 -2.05
CA ARG A 41 6.54 18.09 -3.00
C ARG A 41 5.86 16.76 -2.76
N LEU A 42 4.55 16.78 -2.58
CA LEU A 42 3.68 15.63 -2.78
C LEU A 42 3.61 15.32 -4.27
N ARG A 43 3.88 14.07 -4.66
CA ARG A 43 3.83 13.61 -6.06
C ARG A 43 2.71 12.61 -6.26
N ARG A 44 2.12 12.60 -7.46
CA ARG A 44 1.37 11.45 -8.02
C ARG A 44 2.12 10.93 -9.24
N ILE A 45 2.64 9.71 -9.14
CA ILE A 45 3.33 9.01 -10.23
C ILE A 45 2.46 7.84 -10.71
N ASP A 46 2.41 7.58 -12.01
CA ASP A 46 1.68 6.41 -12.54
C ASP A 46 2.49 5.09 -12.40
N PRO A 47 1.88 3.91 -12.63
CA PRO A 47 2.58 2.63 -12.55
C PRO A 47 3.79 2.47 -13.49
N LEU A 48 3.90 3.30 -14.53
CA LEU A 48 4.98 3.31 -15.53
C LEU A 48 6.10 4.31 -15.16
N GLY A 49 5.95 5.02 -14.05
CA GLY A 49 6.91 6.01 -13.58
C GLY A 49 6.77 7.36 -14.28
N ASN A 50 5.60 7.74 -14.78
CA ASN A 50 5.34 9.08 -15.31
C ASN A 50 4.72 9.96 -14.22
N GLU A 51 5.21 11.19 -14.06
CA GLU A 51 4.62 12.15 -13.13
C GLU A 51 3.29 12.68 -13.69
N LYS A 52 2.20 12.46 -12.95
CA LYS A 52 0.86 12.98 -13.28
C LYS A 52 0.66 14.40 -12.77
N TRP A 53 1.13 14.68 -11.55
CA TRP A 53 1.19 16.02 -10.96
C TRP A 53 2.12 16.06 -9.74
N THR A 54 2.50 17.29 -9.37
CA THR A 54 3.10 17.63 -8.08
C THR A 54 2.29 18.71 -7.37
N PHE A 55 2.28 18.68 -6.04
CA PHE A 55 1.73 19.71 -5.17
C PHE A 55 2.83 20.15 -4.17
N ALA A 56 3.03 21.46 -4.01
CA ALA A 56 4.04 22.01 -3.11
C ALA A 56 3.49 22.12 -1.69
N LEU A 57 4.21 21.54 -0.74
CA LEU A 57 4.02 21.69 0.71
C LEU A 57 4.87 22.88 1.20
N GLY A 58 4.64 23.38 2.42
CA GLY A 58 5.50 24.43 3.00
C GLY A 58 6.86 23.90 3.45
N ASP A 59 6.96 22.62 3.83
CA ASP A 59 8.23 21.93 4.12
C ASP A 59 8.20 20.44 3.70
N ILE A 60 9.35 19.77 3.82
CA ILE A 60 9.52 18.32 3.63
C ILE A 60 8.70 17.51 4.65
N SER A 61 8.64 16.19 4.43
CA SER A 61 8.00 15.26 5.37
C SER A 61 8.51 13.83 5.21
N ARG A 62 8.44 13.07 6.31
CA ARG A 62 8.58 11.60 6.32
C ARG A 62 7.23 10.88 6.41
N GLY A 63 6.16 11.57 6.79
CA GLY A 63 4.83 10.99 6.96
C GLY A 63 4.27 10.43 5.66
N GLN A 64 3.70 9.23 5.69
CA GLN A 64 3.13 8.58 4.51
C GLN A 64 1.82 9.28 4.12
N PRO A 65 1.65 9.74 2.86
CA PRO A 65 0.37 10.28 2.40
C PRO A 65 -0.71 9.20 2.43
N VAL A 66 -1.94 9.52 2.83
CA VAL A 66 -3.07 8.57 2.81
C VAL A 66 -4.11 8.96 1.77
N VAL A 67 -4.75 7.97 1.14
CA VAL A 67 -5.70 8.20 0.05
C VAL A 67 -7.09 7.66 0.42
N ASP A 68 -8.11 8.51 0.32
CA ASP A 68 -9.50 8.11 0.53
C ASP A 68 -10.16 7.48 -0.71
N ALA A 69 -11.36 6.94 -0.53
CA ALA A 69 -12.12 6.27 -1.58
C ALA A 69 -12.55 7.20 -2.73
N SER A 70 -12.48 8.53 -2.54
CA SER A 70 -12.69 9.52 -3.60
C SER A 70 -11.42 9.82 -4.41
N GLY A 71 -10.27 9.29 -3.98
CA GLY A 71 -8.95 9.58 -4.55
C GLY A 71 -8.32 10.88 -4.04
N ARG A 72 -8.91 11.51 -3.01
CA ARG A 72 -8.31 12.66 -2.35
C ARG A 72 -7.14 12.18 -1.48
N VAL A 73 -6.05 12.93 -1.52
CA VAL A 73 -4.78 12.61 -0.87
C VAL A 73 -4.59 13.52 0.32
N TYR A 74 -4.25 12.96 1.46
CA TYR A 74 -3.91 13.72 2.66
C TYR A 74 -2.43 13.56 2.95
N ALA A 75 -1.72 14.69 2.96
CA ALA A 75 -0.30 14.78 3.24
C ALA A 75 -0.07 15.60 4.51
N VAL A 76 1.02 15.31 5.21
CA VAL A 76 1.46 16.04 6.40
C VAL A 76 2.86 16.60 6.14
N SER A 77 3.18 17.75 6.72
CA SER A 77 4.47 18.42 6.54
C SER A 77 5.05 18.90 7.87
N TYR A 78 6.35 19.21 7.87
CA TYR A 78 7.04 19.80 9.01
C TYR A 78 6.71 21.29 9.21
N ASP A 79 5.99 21.92 8.26
CA ASP A 79 5.37 23.26 8.39
C ASP A 79 4.15 23.32 9.35
N ASP A 80 4.09 22.39 10.30
CA ASP A 80 2.97 22.11 11.20
C ASP A 80 1.62 21.70 10.55
N SER A 81 1.55 21.48 9.23
CA SER A 81 0.26 21.45 8.51
C SER A 81 -0.11 20.11 7.88
N VAL A 82 -1.43 19.85 7.90
CA VAL A 82 -2.10 18.81 7.12
C VAL A 82 -2.63 19.45 5.84
N TYR A 83 -2.42 18.81 4.71
CA TYR A 83 -2.88 19.21 3.39
C TYR A 83 -3.82 18.15 2.82
N ALA A 84 -5.03 18.54 2.44
CA ALA A 84 -5.91 17.73 1.62
C ALA A 84 -5.83 18.19 0.17
N VAL A 85 -5.41 17.28 -0.71
CA VAL A 85 -5.18 17.53 -2.13
C VAL A 85 -6.17 16.69 -2.95
N THR A 86 -6.85 17.32 -3.90
CA THR A 86 -7.83 16.66 -4.78
C THR A 86 -7.15 15.63 -5.71
N PRO A 87 -7.91 14.70 -6.32
CA PRO A 87 -7.35 13.74 -7.27
C PRO A 87 -6.57 14.39 -8.43
N ASP A 88 -6.93 15.61 -8.84
CA ASP A 88 -6.28 16.40 -9.90
C ASP A 88 -5.15 17.32 -9.39
N GLY A 89 -4.71 17.18 -8.13
CA GLY A 89 -3.49 17.82 -7.61
C GLY A 89 -3.67 19.23 -7.06
N LYS A 90 -4.91 19.66 -6.76
CA LYS A 90 -5.20 21.00 -6.22
C LYS A 90 -5.45 20.95 -4.71
N LEU A 91 -5.16 22.04 -4.01
CA LEU A 91 -5.51 22.18 -2.60
C LEU A 91 -7.04 22.18 -2.43
N ALA A 92 -7.57 21.25 -1.64
CA ALA A 92 -8.95 21.28 -1.17
C ALA A 92 -9.06 22.09 0.13
N TRP A 93 -8.18 21.81 1.09
CA TRP A 93 -8.04 22.53 2.35
C TRP A 93 -6.67 22.24 2.99
N SER A 94 -6.21 23.12 3.88
CA SER A 94 -5.11 22.84 4.81
C SER A 94 -5.50 23.20 6.25
N PHE A 95 -4.87 22.54 7.21
CA PHE A 95 -5.08 22.78 8.64
C PHE A 95 -3.75 22.73 9.39
N ARG A 96 -3.41 23.79 10.13
CA ARG A 96 -2.19 23.86 10.94
C ARG A 96 -2.44 23.24 12.32
N VAL A 97 -1.81 22.10 12.59
CA VAL A 97 -1.92 21.37 13.87
C VAL A 97 -1.06 22.03 14.94
N GLY A 98 0.14 22.48 14.57
CA GLY A 98 1.16 23.01 15.46
C GLY A 98 2.19 21.95 15.84
N GLY A 99 3.48 22.25 15.62
CA GLY A 99 4.60 21.32 15.69
C GLY A 99 4.71 20.44 14.44
N ASP A 100 5.94 20.16 14.01
CA ASP A 100 6.29 19.26 12.92
C ASP A 100 5.49 17.95 12.95
N ILE A 101 4.99 17.51 11.80
CA ILE A 101 4.19 16.28 11.69
C ILE A 101 5.03 15.17 11.04
N PHE A 102 5.70 14.37 11.87
CA PHE A 102 6.45 13.18 11.46
C PHE A 102 5.55 11.96 11.22
N ALA A 103 4.48 11.86 12.00
CA ALA A 103 3.55 10.74 12.02
C ALA A 103 2.67 10.70 10.76
N SER A 104 2.47 9.52 10.18
CA SER A 104 1.47 9.34 9.13
C SER A 104 0.07 9.59 9.71
N PRO A 105 -0.79 10.37 9.02
CA PRO A 105 -2.16 10.61 9.49
C PRO A 105 -3.01 9.34 9.37
N ALA A 106 -3.85 9.08 10.35
CA ALA A 106 -4.71 7.89 10.37
C ALA A 106 -6.12 8.23 9.88
N LEU A 107 -6.58 7.58 8.82
CA LEU A 107 -7.87 7.83 8.19
C LEU A 107 -8.96 6.88 8.71
N ARG A 108 -10.06 7.45 9.19
CA ARG A 108 -11.23 6.72 9.71
C ARG A 108 -12.21 6.36 8.60
N THR A 109 -13.07 5.39 8.89
CA THR A 109 -14.15 4.93 7.98
C THR A 109 -15.22 5.99 7.69
N ASP A 110 -15.38 6.96 8.59
CA ASP A 110 -16.20 8.17 8.40
C ASP A 110 -15.52 9.28 7.56
N GLY A 111 -14.28 9.03 7.10
CA GLY A 111 -13.47 9.97 6.32
C GLY A 111 -12.74 11.03 7.15
N SER A 112 -12.91 11.05 8.48
CA SER A 112 -12.12 11.95 9.34
C SER A 112 -10.68 11.46 9.53
N LEU A 113 -9.76 12.38 9.75
CA LEU A 113 -8.36 12.10 10.00
C LEU A 113 -8.02 12.28 11.47
N VAL A 114 -7.19 11.40 12.01
CA VAL A 114 -6.49 11.60 13.29
C VAL A 114 -5.01 11.89 12.99
N VAL A 115 -4.50 13.00 13.50
CA VAL A 115 -3.14 13.48 13.22
C VAL A 115 -2.45 13.83 14.53
N ALA A 116 -1.18 13.42 14.69
CA ALA A 116 -0.37 13.68 15.87
C ALA A 116 0.93 14.41 15.50
N SER A 117 1.38 15.36 16.33
CA SER A 117 2.55 16.20 16.04
C SER A 117 3.64 16.17 17.13
N SER A 118 4.82 16.69 16.77
CA SER A 118 5.94 16.89 17.67
C SER A 118 5.64 17.83 18.85
N ALA A 119 4.59 18.66 18.77
CA ALA A 119 4.11 19.46 19.91
C ALA A 119 3.32 18.63 20.96
N GLY A 120 3.21 17.31 20.77
CA GLY A 120 2.40 16.43 21.64
C GLY A 120 0.89 16.58 21.42
N ARG A 121 0.48 17.32 20.38
CA ARG A 121 -0.93 17.54 20.06
C ARG A 121 -1.44 16.41 19.17
N VAL A 122 -2.63 15.91 19.47
CA VAL A 122 -3.41 15.04 18.59
C VAL A 122 -4.71 15.74 18.23
N VAL A 123 -5.11 15.72 16.97
CA VAL A 123 -6.36 16.30 16.50
C VAL A 123 -7.16 15.30 15.68
N ALA A 124 -8.49 15.42 15.72
CA ALA A 124 -9.35 14.88 14.67
C ALA A 124 -9.86 16.00 13.76
N LEU A 125 -9.76 15.80 12.45
CA LEU A 125 -10.28 16.70 11.42
C LEU A 125 -11.38 15.97 10.64
N ASP A 126 -12.54 16.60 10.44
CA ASP A 126 -13.58 16.04 9.56
C ASP A 126 -13.15 16.12 8.07
N PRO A 127 -13.87 15.46 7.12
CA PRO A 127 -13.49 15.47 5.70
C PRO A 127 -13.40 16.86 5.05
N SER A 128 -13.91 17.92 5.70
CA SER A 128 -13.80 19.31 5.25
C SER A 128 -12.59 20.06 5.83
N GLY A 129 -11.79 19.40 6.67
CA GLY A 129 -10.60 19.98 7.32
C GLY A 129 -10.89 20.70 8.63
N ARG A 130 -12.14 20.64 9.12
CA ARG A 130 -12.55 21.31 10.35
C ARG A 130 -12.21 20.45 11.57
N LEU A 131 -11.64 21.09 12.59
CA LEU A 131 -11.33 20.48 13.88
C LEU A 131 -12.60 19.93 14.56
N VAL A 132 -12.59 18.63 14.86
CA VAL A 132 -13.65 17.93 15.61
C VAL A 132 -13.32 17.91 17.10
N TRP A 133 -12.09 17.51 17.43
CA TRP A 133 -11.56 17.52 18.80
C TRP A 133 -10.03 17.63 18.79
N SER A 134 -9.45 17.99 19.93
CA SER A 134 -8.00 17.97 20.16
C SER A 134 -7.66 17.41 21.54
N PHE A 135 -6.55 16.66 21.61
CA PHE A 135 -5.95 16.12 22.82
C PHE A 135 -4.50 16.62 22.93
N GLN A 136 -4.01 16.81 24.15
CA GLN A 136 -2.63 17.22 24.43
C GLN A 136 -1.95 16.17 25.31
N ALA A 137 -0.92 15.53 24.77
CA ALA A 137 0.00 14.66 25.51
C ALA A 137 1.07 15.48 26.26
N SER A 138 1.76 14.84 27.20
CA SER A 138 2.84 15.44 27.99
C SER A 138 4.17 15.60 27.24
N ALA A 139 4.30 15.02 26.04
CA ALA A 139 5.55 14.96 25.29
C ALA A 139 5.31 14.85 23.78
N PRO A 140 6.34 15.14 22.95
CA PRO A 140 6.29 14.99 21.49
C PRO A 140 5.82 13.61 21.02
N ILE A 141 5.06 13.59 19.91
CA ILE A 141 4.56 12.36 19.29
C ILE A 141 5.17 12.23 17.89
N PHE A 142 5.86 11.11 17.68
CA PHE A 142 6.44 10.71 16.38
C PHE A 142 5.79 9.44 15.82
N SER A 143 5.04 8.72 16.64
CA SER A 143 4.33 7.50 16.24
C SER A 143 3.06 7.83 15.46
N SER A 144 2.73 6.99 14.47
CA SER A 144 1.48 7.13 13.73
C SER A 144 0.31 6.62 14.58
N PRO A 145 -0.83 7.34 14.67
CA PRO A 145 -2.00 6.85 15.40
C PRO A 145 -2.54 5.55 14.79
N ALA A 146 -2.91 4.60 15.64
CA ALA A 146 -3.57 3.36 15.24
C ALA A 146 -5.01 3.34 15.77
N ILE A 147 -6.01 3.07 14.91
CA ILE A 147 -7.44 3.16 15.22
C ILE A 147 -8.12 1.79 15.19
N ALA A 148 -8.51 1.27 16.35
CA ALA A 148 -9.24 0.00 16.51
C ALA A 148 -10.66 0.02 15.92
N LEU A 149 -11.21 -1.19 15.76
CA LEU A 149 -12.58 -1.46 15.31
C LEU A 149 -13.66 -0.72 16.12
N ASP A 150 -13.42 -0.50 17.42
CA ASP A 150 -14.31 0.25 18.32
C ASP A 150 -14.09 1.77 18.27
N GLY A 151 -13.20 2.24 17.38
CA GLY A 151 -12.79 3.63 17.27
C GLY A 151 -11.77 4.09 18.32
N THR A 152 -11.21 3.19 19.14
CA THR A 152 -10.12 3.55 20.07
C THR A 152 -8.83 3.86 19.32
N ILE A 153 -8.21 4.98 19.68
CA ILE A 153 -7.02 5.53 19.04
C ILE A 153 -5.82 5.32 19.97
N PHE A 154 -4.76 4.73 19.45
CA PHE A 154 -3.53 4.43 20.19
C PHE A 154 -2.32 5.11 19.58
N PHE A 155 -1.44 5.68 20.41
CA PHE A 155 -0.15 6.25 19.98
C PHE A 155 0.86 6.27 21.13
N GLY A 156 2.14 6.26 20.80
CA GLY A 156 3.26 6.42 21.73
C GLY A 156 3.92 7.80 21.66
N SER A 157 4.37 8.31 22.80
CA SER A 157 5.07 9.59 22.94
C SER A 157 6.55 9.42 23.31
N GLN A 158 7.32 10.48 23.12
CA GLN A 158 8.77 10.53 23.41
C GLN A 158 9.07 10.37 24.91
N ASP A 159 8.16 10.75 25.82
CA ASP A 159 8.33 10.46 27.25
C ASP A 159 8.17 8.98 27.58
N GLY A 160 7.77 8.11 26.65
CA GLY A 160 7.57 6.67 26.86
C GLY A 160 6.17 6.29 27.31
N THR A 161 5.21 7.20 27.23
CA THR A 161 3.79 6.92 27.46
C THR A 161 3.13 6.37 26.19
N VAL A 162 2.31 5.34 26.31
CA VAL A 162 1.34 4.93 25.29
C VAL A 162 -0.03 5.38 25.76
N TYR A 163 -0.74 6.11 24.91
CA TYR A 163 -2.08 6.62 25.15
C TYR A 163 -3.11 5.75 24.45
N ALA A 164 -4.27 5.55 25.09
CA ALA A 164 -5.50 5.13 24.44
C ALA A 164 -6.54 6.23 24.58
N LEU A 165 -7.03 6.77 23.46
CA LEU A 165 -8.14 7.71 23.41
C LEU A 165 -9.38 7.02 22.84
N SER A 166 -10.56 7.43 23.26
CA SER A 166 -11.82 7.07 22.61
C SER A 166 -12.01 7.86 21.31
N ALA A 167 -12.98 7.47 20.49
CA ALA A 167 -13.23 8.06 19.18
C ALA A 167 -13.57 9.58 19.20
N ASP A 168 -13.95 10.12 20.37
CA ASP A 168 -14.20 11.54 20.63
C ASP A 168 -13.02 12.27 21.32
N GLY A 169 -11.84 11.64 21.37
CA GLY A 169 -10.59 12.24 21.84
C GLY A 169 -10.34 12.16 23.34
N LYS A 170 -11.24 11.56 24.14
CA LYS A 170 -11.05 11.44 25.60
C LYS A 170 -10.10 10.28 25.94
N ARG A 171 -9.15 10.51 26.85
CA ARG A 171 -8.23 9.48 27.36
C ARG A 171 -8.99 8.35 28.08
N LYS A 172 -8.94 7.14 27.54
CA LYS A 172 -9.39 5.89 28.17
C LYS A 172 -8.37 5.44 29.23
N TRP A 173 -7.11 5.30 28.83
CA TRP A 173 -6.00 4.89 29.70
C TRP A 173 -4.64 5.34 29.16
N THR A 174 -3.60 5.15 29.97
CA THR A 174 -2.18 5.32 29.59
C THR A 174 -1.33 4.20 30.18
N PHE A 175 -0.35 3.73 29.41
CA PHE A 175 0.69 2.79 29.84
C PHE A 175 2.06 3.48 29.79
N ARG A 176 2.99 3.13 30.68
CA ARG A 176 4.34 3.71 30.73
C ARG A 176 5.40 2.64 30.47
N ALA A 177 5.99 2.67 29.27
CA ALA A 177 7.16 1.86 28.93
C ALA A 177 8.42 2.39 29.63
N GLY A 178 9.55 1.68 29.57
CA GLY A 178 10.79 2.12 30.21
C GLY A 178 11.45 3.34 29.57
N SER A 179 11.11 3.69 28.32
CA SER A 179 11.68 4.82 27.56
C SER A 179 10.78 5.18 26.38
N SER A 180 11.21 6.15 25.56
CA SER A 180 10.49 6.70 24.40
C SER A 180 9.83 5.64 23.51
N VAL A 181 8.60 5.89 23.09
CA VAL A 181 7.87 5.03 22.14
C VAL A 181 7.77 5.78 20.80
N PHE A 182 8.74 5.51 19.92
CA PHE A 182 8.74 6.03 18.54
C PHE A 182 7.95 5.15 17.57
N SER A 183 7.76 3.87 17.91
CA SER A 183 7.03 2.93 17.07
C SER A 183 5.53 3.23 17.04
N SER A 184 4.89 3.01 15.89
CA SER A 184 3.44 3.09 15.73
C SER A 184 2.81 1.79 16.25
N PRO A 185 1.75 1.83 17.09
CA PRO A 185 1.16 0.61 17.61
C PRO A 185 0.53 -0.27 16.52
N ALA A 186 0.72 -1.58 16.62
CA ALA A 186 -0.08 -2.57 15.88
C ALA A 186 -1.14 -3.14 16.82
N ILE A 187 -2.32 -3.48 16.28
CA ILE A 187 -3.46 -3.96 17.07
C ILE A 187 -3.96 -5.26 16.43
N ASP A 188 -4.27 -6.29 17.22
CA ASP A 188 -4.87 -7.53 16.69
C ASP A 188 -6.41 -7.52 16.79
N THR A 189 -7.05 -8.58 16.28
CA THR A 189 -8.51 -8.73 16.29
C THR A 189 -9.13 -8.96 17.67
N ASP A 190 -8.32 -9.34 18.66
CA ASP A 190 -8.75 -9.40 20.06
C ASP A 190 -8.57 -8.02 20.76
N GLY A 191 -8.08 -7.01 20.03
CA GLY A 191 -7.83 -5.66 20.51
C GLY A 191 -6.52 -5.49 21.29
N ASN A 192 -5.63 -6.50 21.28
CA ASN A 192 -4.33 -6.39 21.95
C ASN A 192 -3.41 -5.44 21.17
N ILE A 193 -2.60 -4.66 21.90
CA ILE A 193 -1.76 -3.60 21.35
C ILE A 193 -0.29 -3.99 21.45
N TYR A 194 0.45 -3.90 20.35
CA TYR A 194 1.86 -4.27 20.27
C TYR A 194 2.70 -3.07 19.82
N PHE A 195 3.83 -2.81 20.47
CA PHE A 195 4.73 -1.70 20.13
C PHE A 195 6.17 -1.96 20.59
N GLY A 196 7.13 -1.29 19.96
CA GLY A 196 8.53 -1.23 20.37
C GLY A 196 8.88 0.04 21.16
N SER A 197 9.83 -0.05 22.07
CA SER A 197 10.34 1.08 22.86
C SER A 197 11.86 1.23 22.78
N ALA A 198 12.33 2.46 22.99
CA ALA A 198 13.74 2.81 23.12
C ALA A 198 14.42 2.15 24.33
N ASP A 199 13.65 1.59 25.27
CA ASP A 199 14.18 0.82 26.41
C ASP A 199 14.72 -0.56 26.03
N ARG A 200 14.59 -0.95 24.75
CA ARG A 200 14.97 -2.26 24.16
C ARG A 200 13.98 -3.40 24.49
N ASN A 201 12.69 -3.08 24.54
CA ASN A 201 11.62 -4.07 24.65
C ASN A 201 10.61 -3.94 23.51
N VAL A 202 10.05 -5.07 23.10
CA VAL A 202 8.74 -5.16 22.43
C VAL A 202 7.70 -5.42 23.52
N TYR A 203 6.62 -4.67 23.54
CA TYR A 203 5.52 -4.80 24.51
C TYR A 203 4.26 -5.36 23.84
N ALA A 204 3.47 -6.09 24.62
CA ALA A 204 2.07 -6.40 24.32
C ALA A 204 1.17 -5.98 25.48
N LEU A 205 0.11 -5.23 25.18
CA LEU A 205 -0.93 -4.83 26.12
C LEU A 205 -2.27 -5.49 25.77
N SER A 206 -3.11 -5.68 26.77
CA SER A 206 -4.54 -5.98 26.59
C SER A 206 -5.33 -4.73 26.21
N PRO A 207 -6.59 -4.85 25.72
CA PRO A 207 -7.44 -3.71 25.36
C PRO A 207 -7.67 -2.68 26.49
N ASP A 208 -7.53 -3.10 27.75
CA ASP A 208 -7.64 -2.26 28.95
C ASP A 208 -6.30 -1.66 29.43
N GLY A 209 -5.22 -1.85 28.67
CA GLY A 209 -3.93 -1.20 28.87
C GLY A 209 -2.96 -1.88 29.84
N LYS A 210 -3.25 -3.11 30.28
CA LYS A 210 -2.34 -3.89 31.13
C LYS A 210 -1.28 -4.61 30.30
N GLU A 211 -0.05 -4.70 30.81
CA GLU A 211 1.01 -5.49 30.19
C GLU A 211 0.62 -6.98 30.21
N ARG A 212 0.58 -7.61 29.03
CA ARG A 212 0.41 -9.06 28.85
C ARG A 212 1.77 -9.75 28.86
N TRP A 213 2.72 -9.18 28.13
CA TRP A 213 4.11 -9.62 28.08
C TRP A 213 5.00 -8.50 27.52
N ARG A 214 6.32 -8.66 27.71
CA ARG A 214 7.35 -7.93 26.98
C ARG A 214 8.49 -8.85 26.58
N TYR A 215 9.09 -8.60 25.43
CA TYR A 215 10.22 -9.35 24.90
C TYR A 215 11.46 -8.46 24.80
N ARG A 216 12.60 -8.95 25.32
CA ARG A 216 13.85 -8.18 25.40
C ARG A 216 14.66 -8.27 24.10
N THR A 217 15.00 -7.13 23.52
CA THR A 217 15.95 -7.02 22.41
C THR A 217 17.31 -6.50 22.90
N SER A 218 18.34 -6.58 22.07
CA SER A 218 19.70 -6.14 22.47
C SER A 218 19.88 -4.63 22.35
N LEU A 219 19.20 -3.99 21.39
CA LEU A 219 19.11 -2.54 21.19
C LEU A 219 17.64 -2.08 21.00
N PHE A 220 17.45 -0.78 20.82
CA PHE A 220 16.13 -0.14 20.84
C PHE A 220 15.23 -0.57 19.68
N VAL A 221 13.93 -0.64 19.95
CA VAL A 221 12.89 -1.08 19.00
C VAL A 221 12.10 0.14 18.54
N ASN A 222 12.58 0.81 17.49
CA ASN A 222 11.86 1.96 16.90
C ASN A 222 10.99 1.57 15.70
N ALA A 223 11.20 0.40 15.09
CA ALA A 223 10.36 -0.08 14.00
C ALA A 223 8.93 -0.32 14.50
N SER A 224 7.94 -0.02 13.65
CA SER A 224 6.54 -0.34 13.96
C SER A 224 6.30 -1.83 13.71
N PRO A 225 5.71 -2.58 14.66
CA PRO A 225 5.37 -3.98 14.42
C PRO A 225 4.29 -4.13 13.33
N ILE A 226 4.28 -5.30 12.68
CA ILE A 226 3.11 -5.78 11.94
C ILE A 226 2.58 -7.05 12.58
N ILE A 227 1.32 -7.39 12.28
CA ILE A 227 0.70 -8.65 12.68
C ILE A 227 0.42 -9.44 11.40
N THR A 228 1.01 -10.64 11.29
CA THR A 228 0.81 -11.51 10.12
C THR A 228 -0.59 -12.13 10.11
N GLN A 229 -0.98 -12.73 8.98
CA GLN A 229 -2.17 -13.58 8.90
C GLN A 229 -2.20 -14.67 9.98
N GLU A 230 -1.03 -15.18 10.38
CA GLU A 230 -0.80 -16.23 11.37
C GLU A 230 -0.86 -15.71 12.82
N GLY A 231 -0.99 -14.39 13.00
CA GLY A 231 -0.96 -13.75 14.32
C GLY A 231 0.44 -13.64 14.93
N LEU A 232 1.50 -13.69 14.10
CA LEU A 232 2.85 -13.37 14.55
C LEU A 232 3.04 -11.84 14.57
N VAL A 233 3.61 -11.33 15.66
CA VAL A 233 4.03 -9.94 15.80
C VAL A 233 5.46 -9.85 15.26
N VAL A 234 5.62 -9.22 14.09
CA VAL A 234 6.91 -9.11 13.39
C VAL A 234 7.44 -7.70 13.51
N VAL A 235 8.65 -7.53 14.06
CA VAL A 235 9.22 -6.21 14.38
C VAL A 235 10.74 -6.18 14.29
N GLY A 236 11.27 -5.07 13.77
CA GLY A 236 12.70 -4.80 13.62
C GLY A 236 13.33 -4.13 14.83
N SER A 237 14.60 -4.42 15.08
CA SER A 237 15.40 -3.80 16.14
C SER A 237 16.69 -3.18 15.59
N PHE A 238 17.22 -2.18 16.31
CA PHE A 238 18.50 -1.57 15.98
C PHE A 238 19.71 -2.47 16.25
N ASP A 239 19.52 -3.64 16.87
CA ASP A 239 20.56 -4.68 16.99
C ASP A 239 20.77 -5.47 15.69
N GLY A 240 20.01 -5.13 14.65
CA GLY A 240 20.13 -5.71 13.32
C GLY A 240 19.43 -7.05 13.17
N LYS A 241 18.45 -7.33 14.05
CA LYS A 241 17.58 -8.50 13.97
C LYS A 241 16.13 -8.12 13.64
N LEU A 242 15.43 -9.03 12.96
CA LEU A 242 13.99 -9.05 12.84
C LEU A 242 13.44 -10.16 13.74
N TYR A 243 12.50 -9.82 14.61
CA TYR A 243 11.87 -10.75 15.54
C TYR A 243 10.46 -11.09 15.05
N ALA A 244 10.08 -12.37 15.09
CA ALA A 244 8.68 -12.78 15.01
C ALA A 244 8.27 -13.41 16.34
N LEU A 245 7.32 -12.79 17.02
CA LEU A 245 6.83 -13.21 18.34
C LEU A 245 5.42 -13.78 18.20
N ARG A 246 5.10 -14.82 18.97
CA ARG A 246 3.74 -15.38 19.06
C ARG A 246 2.88 -14.49 19.97
N LYS A 247 1.56 -14.72 19.97
CA LYS A 247 0.60 -14.02 20.86
C LYS A 247 0.90 -14.15 22.36
N ASP A 248 1.70 -15.14 22.77
CA ASP A 248 2.16 -15.38 24.15
C ASP A 248 3.49 -14.68 24.50
N GLY A 249 4.13 -14.00 23.54
CA GLY A 249 5.41 -13.32 23.71
C GLY A 249 6.64 -14.19 23.45
N THR A 250 6.49 -15.49 23.18
CA THR A 250 7.62 -16.36 22.79
C THR A 250 8.08 -16.07 21.37
N ALA A 251 9.39 -16.16 21.12
CA ALA A 251 9.91 -16.06 19.76
C ALA A 251 9.48 -17.28 18.93
N ALA A 252 8.85 -17.03 17.78
CA ALA A 252 8.65 -18.01 16.73
C ALA A 252 9.95 -18.26 15.97
N TRP A 253 10.63 -17.17 15.60
CA TRP A 253 11.97 -17.15 15.03
C TRP A 253 12.59 -15.76 15.20
N VAL A 254 13.90 -15.68 14.99
CA VAL A 254 14.67 -14.43 14.96
C VAL A 254 15.60 -14.49 13.75
N PHE A 255 15.54 -13.49 12.88
CA PHE A 255 16.35 -13.40 11.68
C PHE A 255 17.45 -12.35 11.83
N ASP A 256 18.68 -12.71 11.50
CA ASP A 256 19.84 -11.82 11.50
C ASP A 256 19.93 -11.03 10.18
N ALA A 257 19.36 -9.82 10.17
CA ALA A 257 19.49 -8.91 9.04
C ALA A 257 20.93 -8.40 8.89
N ASN A 258 21.74 -8.41 9.95
CA ASN A 258 23.13 -7.91 9.97
C ASN A 258 23.27 -6.39 9.74
N GLY A 259 22.19 -5.64 9.95
CA GLY A 259 22.15 -4.18 9.91
C GLY A 259 20.85 -3.68 10.55
N PRO A 260 20.84 -2.54 11.26
CA PRO A 260 19.67 -2.04 11.98
C PRO A 260 18.38 -2.09 11.15
N VAL A 261 17.32 -2.63 11.75
CA VAL A 261 15.99 -2.73 11.12
C VAL A 261 15.09 -1.68 11.75
N SER A 262 14.82 -0.61 11.01
CA SER A 262 14.05 0.56 11.48
C SER A 262 12.75 0.79 10.71
N ALA A 263 12.67 0.33 9.46
CA ALA A 263 11.42 0.24 8.71
C ALA A 263 10.50 -0.84 9.29
N PRO A 264 9.16 -0.67 9.23
CA PRO A 264 8.24 -1.78 9.43
C PRO A 264 8.39 -2.82 8.31
N ALA A 265 8.16 -4.08 8.64
CA ALA A 265 8.05 -5.14 7.64
C ALA A 265 6.69 -5.08 6.91
N VAL A 266 6.52 -5.86 5.84
CA VAL A 266 5.24 -6.06 5.16
C VAL A 266 5.07 -7.54 4.78
N GLN A 267 3.86 -8.10 4.92
CA GLN A 267 3.56 -9.47 4.53
C GLN A 267 2.88 -9.51 3.15
N LEU A 268 3.25 -10.46 2.30
CA LEU A 268 2.59 -10.82 1.05
C LEU A 268 1.55 -11.93 1.27
N ALA A 269 0.61 -12.10 0.35
CA ALA A 269 -0.48 -13.07 0.44
C ALA A 269 -0.01 -14.55 0.36
N ASP A 270 1.23 -14.81 -0.05
CA ASP A 270 1.87 -16.14 0.04
C ASP A 270 2.58 -16.38 1.38
N GLY A 271 2.41 -15.48 2.35
CA GLY A 271 3.05 -15.50 3.66
C GLY A 271 4.45 -14.88 3.71
N THR A 272 5.05 -14.51 2.57
CA THR A 272 6.39 -13.89 2.53
C THR A 272 6.42 -12.60 3.34
N ILE A 273 7.47 -12.41 4.14
CA ILE A 273 7.72 -11.17 4.87
C ILE A 273 8.86 -10.42 4.19
N LEU A 274 8.62 -9.17 3.81
CA LEU A 274 9.62 -8.26 3.25
C LEU A 274 10.04 -7.25 4.31
N VAL A 275 11.33 -6.95 4.40
CA VAL A 275 11.87 -5.92 5.29
C VAL A 275 13.08 -5.22 4.66
N GLY A 276 13.23 -3.91 4.91
CA GLY A 276 14.41 -3.13 4.55
C GLY A 276 15.29 -2.84 5.77
N ASP A 277 16.60 -2.86 5.60
CA ASP A 277 17.58 -2.47 6.62
C ASP A 277 18.31 -1.15 6.31
N THR A 278 18.98 -0.58 7.33
CA THR A 278 19.67 0.71 7.17
C THR A 278 20.92 0.67 6.30
N ARG A 279 21.36 -0.51 5.83
CA ARG A 279 22.45 -0.65 4.85
C ARG A 279 21.91 -0.61 3.41
N GLY A 280 20.60 -0.67 3.24
CA GLY A 280 19.92 -0.67 1.95
C GLY A 280 19.57 -2.06 1.43
N ILE A 281 19.63 -3.10 2.26
CA ILE A 281 19.23 -4.45 1.86
C ILE A 281 17.73 -4.62 2.10
N VAL A 282 17.00 -4.98 1.04
CA VAL A 282 15.66 -5.57 1.15
C VAL A 282 15.82 -7.08 1.24
N THR A 283 15.25 -7.69 2.27
CA THR A 283 15.26 -9.13 2.49
C THR A 283 13.84 -9.66 2.44
N ALA A 284 13.64 -10.77 1.73
CA ALA A 284 12.41 -11.55 1.77
C ALA A 284 12.60 -12.84 2.56
N LEU A 285 11.74 -13.06 3.53
CA LEU A 285 11.71 -14.24 4.39
C LEU A 285 10.44 -15.05 4.10
N ASP A 286 10.52 -16.37 4.22
CA ASP A 286 9.33 -17.22 4.29
C ASP A 286 8.68 -17.17 5.69
N PRO A 287 7.50 -17.78 5.92
CA PRO A 287 6.84 -17.79 7.23
C PRO A 287 7.66 -18.41 8.37
N THR A 288 8.71 -19.18 8.07
CA THR A 288 9.63 -19.78 9.06
C THR A 288 10.80 -18.87 9.43
N GLY A 289 10.94 -17.72 8.76
CA GLY A 289 12.04 -16.78 8.93
C GLY A 289 13.26 -17.09 8.05
N ALA A 290 13.18 -18.08 7.15
CA ALA A 290 14.28 -18.42 6.25
C ALA A 290 14.31 -17.47 5.03
N GLN A 291 15.50 -17.05 4.62
CA GLN A 291 15.67 -16.08 3.54
C GLN A 291 15.33 -16.70 2.17
N LYS A 292 14.26 -16.21 1.52
CA LYS A 292 13.90 -16.53 0.13
C LYS A 292 14.82 -15.83 -0.87
N TRP A 293 15.05 -14.53 -0.67
CA TRP A 293 15.91 -13.70 -1.52
C TRP A 293 16.33 -12.41 -0.82
N ARG A 294 17.31 -11.71 -1.42
CA ARG A 294 17.70 -10.35 -1.02
C ARG A 294 18.00 -9.46 -2.22
N PHE A 295 17.72 -8.17 -2.10
CA PHE A 295 18.01 -7.13 -3.07
C PHE A 295 18.80 -5.99 -2.41
N ASP A 296 19.87 -5.53 -3.05
CA ASP A 296 20.69 -4.42 -2.56
C ASP A 296 20.28 -3.12 -3.26
N ALA A 297 19.55 -2.28 -2.54
CA ALA A 297 19.08 -0.98 -3.03
C ALA A 297 20.18 0.10 -3.01
N ARG A 298 21.41 -0.19 -2.54
CA ARG A 298 22.59 0.69 -2.51
C ARG A 298 22.52 1.93 -1.61
N ALA A 299 21.39 2.20 -0.97
CA ALA A 299 21.21 3.28 -0.02
C ALA A 299 20.23 2.89 1.10
N ARG A 300 20.43 3.46 2.29
CA ARG A 300 19.69 3.17 3.54
C ARG A 300 18.17 3.10 3.33
N ILE A 301 17.53 2.08 3.88
CA ILE A 301 16.07 1.98 3.93
C ILE A 301 15.63 2.10 5.40
N ASP A 302 14.81 3.09 5.70
CA ASP A 302 14.10 3.29 6.98
C ASP A 302 12.63 3.67 6.79
N THR A 303 12.14 3.68 5.55
CA THR A 303 10.73 3.81 5.16
C THR A 303 10.11 2.44 4.90
N ALA A 304 8.79 2.33 5.00
CA ALA A 304 8.06 1.11 4.72
C ALA A 304 8.17 0.71 3.24
N ILE A 305 8.37 -0.59 2.98
CA ILE A 305 8.21 -1.16 1.63
C ILE A 305 6.71 -1.17 1.31
N ALA A 306 6.31 -0.51 0.23
CA ALA A 306 4.92 -0.46 -0.18
C ALA A 306 4.60 -1.64 -1.11
N VAL A 307 3.46 -2.29 -0.88
CA VAL A 307 2.96 -3.39 -1.73
C VAL A 307 1.49 -3.13 -2.07
N SER A 308 1.13 -3.27 -3.35
CA SER A 308 -0.25 -3.07 -3.80
C SER A 308 -1.10 -4.33 -3.63
N ASP A 309 -2.42 -4.18 -3.72
CA ASP A 309 -3.36 -5.32 -3.78
C ASP A 309 -3.12 -6.24 -4.99
N LEU A 310 -2.42 -5.75 -6.02
CA LEU A 310 -1.99 -6.52 -7.18
C LEU A 310 -0.52 -6.95 -7.10
N GLY A 311 0.11 -6.82 -5.92
CA GLY A 311 1.45 -7.34 -5.64
C GLY A 311 2.61 -6.56 -6.24
N GLN A 312 2.36 -5.33 -6.74
CA GLN A 312 3.40 -4.41 -7.14
C GLN A 312 4.16 -3.96 -5.89
N LEU A 313 5.48 -4.20 -5.87
CA LEU A 313 6.36 -3.87 -4.76
C LEU A 313 7.13 -2.59 -5.11
N VAL A 314 7.16 -1.63 -4.19
CA VAL A 314 7.86 -0.34 -4.32
C VAL A 314 8.77 -0.10 -3.12
N VAL A 315 10.04 0.20 -3.39
CA VAL A 315 11.08 0.49 -2.40
C VAL A 315 11.57 1.92 -2.60
N THR A 316 11.72 2.66 -1.49
CA THR A 316 12.23 4.04 -1.46
C THR A 316 13.47 4.12 -0.56
N PRO A 317 14.68 3.82 -1.08
CA PRO A 317 15.90 4.10 -0.33
C PRO A 317 16.14 5.61 -0.19
N ASN A 318 16.89 6.00 0.84
CA ASN A 318 17.17 7.39 1.22
C ASN A 318 18.07 8.19 0.25
N ASP A 319 18.28 7.71 -0.97
CA ASP A 319 18.92 8.47 -2.05
C ASP A 319 17.92 9.14 -3.02
N GLY A 320 16.62 9.04 -2.73
CA GLY A 320 15.55 9.69 -3.50
C GLY A 320 14.95 8.83 -4.62
N ARG A 321 15.51 7.65 -4.89
CA ARG A 321 14.96 6.74 -5.89
C ARG A 321 13.63 6.12 -5.45
N VAL A 322 12.76 5.92 -6.43
CA VAL A 322 11.64 4.98 -6.35
C VAL A 322 12.02 3.79 -7.23
N ILE A 323 12.09 2.60 -6.63
CA ILE A 323 12.42 1.34 -7.29
C ILE A 323 11.17 0.47 -7.28
N THR A 324 10.70 0.05 -8.45
CA THR A 324 9.53 -0.82 -8.59
C THR A 324 9.90 -2.21 -9.10
N PHE A 325 9.10 -3.19 -8.74
CA PHE A 325 9.25 -4.58 -9.13
C PHE A 325 7.91 -5.11 -9.66
N PRO A 326 7.90 -6.16 -10.50
CA PRO A 326 6.67 -6.72 -11.06
C PRO A 326 5.79 -7.29 -9.94
N SER A 327 4.52 -7.55 -10.27
CA SER A 327 3.61 -8.31 -9.40
C SER A 327 4.26 -9.61 -8.94
N THR A 328 4.61 -9.71 -7.66
CA THR A 328 5.25 -10.91 -7.07
C THR A 328 4.25 -11.79 -6.34
N SER A 329 3.51 -11.18 -5.41
CA SER A 329 2.31 -11.74 -4.76
C SER A 329 1.54 -10.55 -4.19
N ALA A 330 0.20 -10.63 -4.17
CA ALA A 330 -0.64 -9.57 -3.61
C ALA A 330 -0.21 -9.20 -2.19
N LEU A 331 -0.42 -7.94 -1.77
CA LEU A 331 -0.29 -7.59 -0.37
C LEU A 331 -1.14 -8.53 0.50
N ALA A 332 -0.59 -9.02 1.60
CA ALA A 332 -1.36 -9.85 2.53
C ALA A 332 -2.65 -9.11 2.89
N ALA A 333 -3.78 -9.78 2.70
CA ALA A 333 -4.94 -9.44 3.48
C ALA A 333 -4.55 -9.77 4.93
N SER A 334 -4.50 -8.79 5.82
CA SER A 334 -4.41 -8.94 7.28
C SER A 334 -5.79 -8.64 7.89
N GLU A 335 -6.08 -9.03 9.13
CA GLU A 335 -7.31 -8.55 9.80
C GLU A 335 -7.18 -7.09 10.29
N TRP A 336 -5.97 -6.52 10.16
CA TRP A 336 -5.66 -5.20 10.65
C TRP A 336 -4.75 -4.43 9.68
N SER A 337 -5.11 -3.19 9.39
CA SER A 337 -4.66 -2.39 8.26
C SER A 337 -3.26 -1.77 8.34
N SER A 338 -2.40 -2.14 9.29
CA SER A 338 -1.10 -1.46 9.46
C SER A 338 -0.15 -1.61 8.25
N ALA A 339 -0.47 -2.51 7.31
CA ALA A 339 0.22 -2.66 6.03
C ALA A 339 -0.49 -1.96 4.83
N ARG A 340 -1.59 -1.21 5.03
CA ARG A 340 -2.49 -0.72 3.97
C ARG A 340 -2.78 0.77 4.10
N SER A 341 -2.36 1.56 3.11
CA SER A 341 -2.45 3.03 3.14
C SER A 341 -3.70 3.60 2.41
N VAL A 342 -4.73 2.79 2.25
CA VAL A 342 -6.00 3.12 1.57
C VAL A 342 -7.18 3.07 2.55
N SER A 343 -8.05 4.08 2.53
CA SER A 343 -9.21 4.21 3.45
C SER A 343 -10.03 2.93 3.63
N SER A 344 -10.31 2.20 2.55
CA SER A 344 -11.11 0.99 2.54
C SER A 344 -10.51 -0.18 3.33
N ALA A 345 -9.27 -0.07 3.82
CA ALA A 345 -8.65 -1.06 4.67
C ALA A 345 -8.69 -0.70 6.16
N TRP A 346 -8.73 0.58 6.53
CA TRP A 346 -8.38 1.02 7.88
C TRP A 346 -9.35 0.56 8.95
N GLY A 347 -8.81 -0.13 9.97
CA GLY A 347 -9.56 -0.56 11.15
C GLY A 347 -10.80 -1.41 10.85
N ARG A 348 -10.89 -2.10 9.71
CA ARG A 348 -12.04 -2.97 9.38
C ARG A 348 -11.74 -4.45 9.58
N ALA A 349 -12.74 -5.17 10.07
CA ALA A 349 -12.74 -6.62 10.04
C ALA A 349 -12.93 -7.10 8.60
N LEU A 350 -12.51 -8.34 8.36
CA LEU A 350 -12.69 -8.98 7.07
C LEU A 350 -14.12 -9.42 6.84
N THR A 351 -14.54 -9.35 5.58
CA THR A 351 -15.78 -9.98 5.17
C THR A 351 -15.68 -11.52 5.33
N PRO A 352 -16.80 -12.23 5.44
CA PRO A 352 -16.81 -13.69 5.43
C PRO A 352 -16.12 -14.28 4.19
N GLU A 353 -16.25 -13.63 3.03
CA GLU A 353 -15.65 -14.04 1.76
C GLU A 353 -14.13 -13.89 1.79
N GLU A 354 -13.61 -12.77 2.30
CA GLU A 354 -12.16 -12.57 2.48
C GLU A 354 -11.56 -13.59 3.46
N ARG A 355 -12.31 -14.00 4.49
CA ARG A 355 -11.91 -15.09 5.40
C ARG A 355 -11.97 -16.46 4.73
N ALA A 356 -12.99 -16.72 3.91
CA ALA A 356 -13.12 -17.98 3.17
C ALA A 356 -11.99 -18.17 2.14
N VAL A 357 -11.62 -17.11 1.41
CA VAL A 357 -10.47 -17.12 0.49
C VAL A 357 -9.17 -17.43 1.23
N ARG A 358 -8.92 -16.83 2.40
CA ARG A 358 -7.75 -17.17 3.23
C ARG A 358 -7.74 -18.62 3.70
N ALA A 359 -8.90 -19.14 4.12
CA ALA A 359 -9.02 -20.52 4.56
C ALA A 359 -8.63 -21.50 3.43
N GLN A 360 -9.02 -21.20 2.19
CA GLN A 360 -8.65 -22.01 1.02
C GLN A 360 -7.14 -21.94 0.72
N VAL A 361 -6.53 -20.75 0.75
CA VAL A 361 -5.07 -20.58 0.54
C VAL A 361 -4.23 -21.28 1.61
N ARG A 362 -4.71 -21.34 2.86
CA ARG A 362 -4.05 -22.12 3.93
C ARG A 362 -4.11 -23.62 3.70
N VAL A 363 -5.23 -24.15 3.19
CA VAL A 363 -5.36 -25.60 2.90
C VAL A 363 -4.41 -26.03 1.77
N THR A 364 -4.13 -25.16 0.81
CA THR A 364 -3.17 -25.44 -0.28
C THR A 364 -1.69 -25.29 0.12
N THR A 365 -1.39 -24.78 1.32
CA THR A 365 -0.01 -24.46 1.74
C THR A 365 0.22 -24.90 3.20
N PRO A 366 0.47 -26.20 3.46
CA PRO A 366 0.66 -26.70 4.82
C PRO A 366 1.94 -26.14 5.45
N ILE A 367 1.80 -25.29 6.47
CA ILE A 367 2.92 -24.86 7.30
C ILE A 367 3.18 -25.96 8.33
N SER A 368 4.14 -26.84 8.06
CA SER A 368 4.67 -27.75 9.09
C SER A 368 5.25 -26.93 10.24
N PRO A 369 4.95 -27.27 11.52
CA PRO A 369 5.62 -26.62 12.63
C PRO A 369 7.13 -26.89 12.56
N PRO A 370 7.99 -25.87 12.74
CA PRO A 370 9.43 -26.09 12.73
C PRO A 370 9.83 -26.98 13.93
N PRO A 371 10.88 -27.81 13.80
CA PRO A 371 11.39 -28.60 14.91
C PRO A 371 11.87 -27.68 16.06
N PRO A 372 11.77 -28.10 17.32
CA PRO A 372 12.23 -27.30 18.44
C PRO A 372 13.74 -27.02 18.31
N VAL A 373 14.10 -25.73 18.33
CA VAL A 373 15.50 -25.29 18.24
C VAL A 373 16.17 -25.50 19.59
N THR A 374 17.01 -26.53 19.70
CA THR A 374 17.86 -26.75 20.88
C THR A 374 18.92 -25.66 20.95
N VAL A 375 18.80 -24.75 21.93
CA VAL A 375 19.81 -23.71 22.16
C VAL A 375 21.00 -24.34 22.89
N THR A 376 22.08 -24.63 22.16
CA THR A 376 23.35 -25.02 22.76
C THR A 376 23.93 -23.84 23.56
N PRO A 377 24.29 -24.00 24.85
CA PRO A 377 24.91 -22.93 25.63
C PRO A 377 26.23 -22.48 24.99
N ALA A 378 26.45 -21.16 24.92
CA ALA A 378 27.67 -20.61 24.35
C ALA A 378 28.91 -20.99 25.18
N GLN A 379 29.94 -21.49 24.51
CA GLN A 379 31.25 -21.78 25.12
C GLN A 379 31.94 -20.47 25.56
N PRO A 380 32.59 -20.41 26.74
CA PRO A 380 33.29 -19.20 27.19
C PRO A 380 34.41 -18.77 26.22
N PRO A 381 34.63 -17.46 26.01
CA PRO A 381 35.67 -16.98 25.12
C PRO A 381 37.07 -17.24 25.68
N ALA A 382 38.01 -17.58 24.79
CA ALA A 382 39.43 -17.73 25.13
C ALA A 382 40.07 -16.35 25.42
N PRO A 383 41.08 -16.26 26.31
CA PRO A 383 41.69 -15.00 26.71
C PRO A 383 42.45 -14.32 25.57
N THR A 384 42.25 -13.00 25.43
CA THR A 384 42.84 -12.18 24.36
C THR A 384 44.27 -11.74 24.68
N ARG A 385 45.17 -11.86 23.68
CA ARG A 385 46.54 -11.34 23.71
C ARG A 385 46.57 -9.80 23.57
N PRO A 386 47.52 -9.07 24.20
CA PRO A 386 47.60 -7.61 24.10
C PRO A 386 47.94 -7.09 22.69
N PRO A 387 47.48 -5.88 22.31
CA PRO A 387 47.73 -5.28 21.00
C PRO A 387 49.15 -4.72 20.86
N ALA A 388 49.66 -4.68 19.63
CA ALA A 388 50.92 -4.01 19.27
C ALA A 388 50.68 -2.53 18.91
N ALA A 389 51.71 -1.69 19.10
CA ALA A 389 51.64 -0.25 18.90
C ALA A 389 51.59 0.16 17.41
N VAL A 390 50.98 1.33 17.13
CA VAL A 390 50.86 1.94 15.80
C VAL A 390 51.62 3.28 15.78
N PRO A 391 52.48 3.56 14.79
CA PRO A 391 53.18 4.84 14.67
C PRO A 391 52.30 5.94 14.01
N PRO A 392 52.56 7.24 14.26
CA PRO A 392 51.73 8.34 13.80
C PRO A 392 52.12 8.89 12.40
N VAL A 393 51.14 9.39 11.64
CA VAL A 393 51.37 10.19 10.42
C VAL A 393 50.40 11.40 10.39
N THR A 394 50.86 12.46 9.72
CA THR A 394 50.45 13.88 9.81
C THR A 394 49.21 14.29 9.00
N ALA A 395 48.67 15.46 9.34
CA ALA A 395 47.65 16.20 8.58
C ALA A 395 48.26 17.30 7.68
N PRO A 396 47.53 17.77 6.66
CA PRO A 396 47.78 19.07 6.00
C PRO A 396 46.60 20.08 6.09
N SER A 397 46.90 21.32 5.68
CA SER A 397 46.17 22.59 5.84
C SER A 397 45.12 22.92 4.75
N GLY A 398 44.33 24.01 4.91
CA GLY A 398 43.23 24.42 3.99
C GLY A 398 43.26 25.88 3.45
N THR A 399 42.21 26.31 2.71
CA THR A 399 41.94 27.65 2.08
C THR A 399 40.49 27.73 1.49
N SER A 400 39.86 28.85 1.03
CA SER A 400 39.79 30.25 1.54
C SER A 400 38.78 31.21 0.78
N VAL A 401 37.51 31.27 1.21
CA VAL A 401 36.53 32.42 1.09
C VAL A 401 36.02 32.90 -0.34
N PRO A 402 35.16 33.96 -0.57
CA PRO A 402 33.87 33.93 -1.34
C PRO A 402 33.80 34.98 -2.53
N PRO A 403 32.70 35.72 -2.95
CA PRO A 403 31.21 35.69 -2.75
C PRO A 403 30.29 35.99 -4.01
N ALA A 404 28.97 36.24 -3.78
CA ALA A 404 27.99 37.05 -4.56
C ALA A 404 27.34 36.47 -5.86
N GLY A 405 26.15 36.89 -6.33
CA GLY A 405 25.27 38.02 -5.93
C GLY A 405 23.81 37.97 -6.49
N THR A 406 23.13 39.12 -6.50
CA THR A 406 21.65 39.32 -6.59
C THR A 406 21.09 39.64 -8.00
N GLY A 407 19.76 39.57 -8.18
CA GLY A 407 19.05 40.16 -9.33
C GLY A 407 17.52 39.97 -9.29
N ALA A 408 16.74 41.04 -9.50
CA ALA A 408 15.26 41.05 -9.49
C ALA A 408 14.68 41.63 -10.79
N GLY A 409 13.39 41.41 -11.06
CA GLY A 409 12.68 42.09 -12.16
C GLY A 409 11.26 41.56 -12.41
N ALA A 410 10.27 42.45 -12.42
CA ALA A 410 8.86 42.16 -12.71
C ALA A 410 8.39 42.93 -13.96
N THR A 411 7.28 42.51 -14.61
CA THR A 411 6.17 43.37 -15.10
C THR A 411 5.14 42.62 -15.98
N THR A 412 3.93 43.17 -16.03
CA THR A 412 2.70 42.85 -16.82
C THR A 412 2.04 44.20 -17.18
N PRO A 413 0.91 44.31 -17.94
CA PRO A 413 0.32 43.53 -19.03
C PRO A 413 0.16 44.44 -20.30
N PRO A 414 -0.80 44.28 -21.25
CA PRO A 414 -2.23 44.67 -21.07
C PRO A 414 -3.26 43.79 -21.85
N ALA A 415 -4.47 44.30 -22.17
CA ALA A 415 -5.73 43.52 -22.21
C ALA A 415 -6.68 43.69 -23.44
N THR A 416 -7.79 42.91 -23.43
CA THR A 416 -9.13 43.08 -24.09
C THR A 416 -9.27 42.99 -25.62
N THR A 417 -10.28 42.27 -26.17
CA THR A 417 -11.68 42.76 -26.35
C THR A 417 -12.67 41.65 -26.83
N THR A 418 -13.99 41.94 -26.82
CA THR A 418 -15.13 41.06 -27.23
C THR A 418 -15.92 41.70 -28.40
N PRO A 419 -16.79 40.97 -29.14
CA PRO A 419 -18.25 41.27 -29.09
C PRO A 419 -19.23 40.06 -29.33
N ALA A 420 -20.54 40.34 -29.29
CA ALA A 420 -21.71 39.41 -29.40
C ALA A 420 -22.17 39.14 -30.89
N ILE A 421 -23.31 38.51 -31.29
CA ILE A 421 -24.76 38.55 -30.93
C ILE A 421 -25.54 37.27 -31.44
N THR A 422 -26.75 37.00 -30.88
CA THR A 422 -27.81 35.95 -31.13
C THR A 422 -28.69 36.18 -32.42
N PRO A 423 -29.90 35.55 -32.72
CA PRO A 423 -30.63 34.30 -32.31
C PRO A 423 -31.37 33.50 -33.46
N THR A 424 -32.15 32.42 -33.19
CA THR A 424 -33.55 32.11 -33.70
C THR A 424 -34.18 30.74 -33.25
N ASN A 425 -35.51 30.55 -33.46
CA ASN A 425 -36.43 29.50 -32.90
C ASN A 425 -36.50 28.15 -33.71
N SER A 426 -37.34 27.08 -33.50
CA SER A 426 -38.66 26.87 -32.85
C SER A 426 -39.10 25.37 -32.70
N THR A 427 -39.98 25.02 -31.70
CA THR A 427 -41.11 24.00 -31.62
C THR A 427 -41.07 22.57 -32.26
N ALA A 428 -41.83 21.50 -31.86
CA ALA A 428 -42.51 21.00 -30.63
C ALA A 428 -43.23 19.61 -30.82
N THR A 429 -43.10 18.63 -29.87
CA THR A 429 -44.06 17.55 -29.38
C THR A 429 -44.76 16.50 -30.34
N PRO A 430 -45.50 15.44 -29.86
CA PRO A 430 -45.13 14.26 -29.01
C PRO A 430 -45.74 12.85 -29.44
N VAL A 431 -45.80 11.84 -28.53
CA VAL A 431 -46.75 10.65 -28.40
C VAL A 431 -46.20 9.17 -28.42
N THR A 432 -46.22 8.53 -27.23
CA THR A 432 -46.67 7.17 -26.74
C THR A 432 -46.43 5.80 -27.47
N ALA A 433 -46.31 4.70 -26.68
CA ALA A 433 -46.02 3.29 -27.05
C ALA A 433 -47.07 2.24 -26.59
N PRO A 434 -47.00 0.94 -27.00
CA PRO A 434 -47.19 -0.21 -26.08
C PRO A 434 -46.33 -1.50 -26.36
N SER A 435 -46.64 -2.63 -25.68
CA SER A 435 -45.76 -3.80 -25.35
C SER A 435 -46.06 -5.19 -26.05
N PRO A 436 -45.26 -6.28 -25.81
CA PRO A 436 -45.14 -7.49 -26.68
C PRO A 436 -45.55 -8.87 -26.09
N ALA A 437 -45.31 -10.00 -26.80
CA ALA A 437 -45.40 -11.39 -26.27
C ALA A 437 -44.55 -12.51 -26.97
N ALA A 438 -43.91 -13.38 -26.15
CA ALA A 438 -43.54 -14.84 -26.27
C ALA A 438 -42.64 -15.48 -27.41
N THR A 439 -41.95 -16.61 -27.08
CA THR A 439 -40.87 -17.31 -27.86
C THR A 439 -40.80 -18.83 -27.56
N PRO A 440 -40.51 -19.76 -28.53
CA PRO A 440 -39.48 -20.83 -28.31
C PRO A 440 -38.83 -21.54 -29.56
N ALA A 441 -37.54 -21.94 -29.47
CA ALA A 441 -36.86 -23.13 -30.11
C ALA A 441 -35.30 -23.00 -30.04
N ALA A 442 -34.53 -24.10 -29.99
CA ALA A 442 -33.06 -24.08 -29.80
C ALA A 442 -32.22 -24.58 -31.02
N PRO A 443 -31.08 -23.97 -31.38
CA PRO A 443 -30.58 -23.96 -32.77
C PRO A 443 -29.20 -24.65 -32.99
N PRO A 444 -28.74 -24.83 -34.25
CA PRO A 444 -27.39 -25.32 -34.58
C PRO A 444 -26.28 -24.43 -34.01
N ALA A 445 -25.03 -24.96 -34.02
CA ALA A 445 -23.80 -24.29 -33.57
C ALA A 445 -23.64 -22.88 -34.15
N GLN A 446 -24.16 -21.87 -33.44
CA GLN A 446 -24.20 -20.49 -33.93
C GLN A 446 -22.79 -19.92 -33.99
N VAL A 447 -22.27 -19.76 -35.21
CA VAL A 447 -21.04 -19.00 -35.47
C VAL A 447 -21.36 -17.53 -35.31
N LEU A 448 -20.99 -16.96 -34.16
CA LEU A 448 -21.31 -15.58 -33.80
C LEU A 448 -20.05 -14.71 -33.85
N ARG A 449 -20.11 -13.61 -34.60
CA ARG A 449 -19.07 -12.59 -34.63
C ARG A 449 -19.52 -11.43 -33.74
N LEU A 450 -18.76 -11.11 -32.69
CA LEU A 450 -19.04 -9.91 -31.90
C LEU A 450 -18.70 -8.66 -32.75
N PRO A 451 -19.57 -7.63 -32.78
CA PRO A 451 -19.32 -6.43 -33.56
C PRO A 451 -18.09 -5.68 -33.05
N ALA A 452 -17.20 -5.28 -33.96
CA ALA A 452 -15.88 -4.74 -33.63
C ALA A 452 -15.93 -3.52 -32.68
N ASN A 453 -16.96 -2.68 -32.79
CA ASN A 453 -17.16 -1.49 -31.96
C ASN A 453 -17.43 -1.81 -30.48
N GLY A 454 -17.69 -3.08 -30.15
CA GLY A 454 -17.92 -3.56 -28.80
C GLY A 454 -16.70 -4.24 -28.15
N VAL A 455 -15.57 -4.42 -28.84
CA VAL A 455 -14.37 -5.06 -28.28
C VAL A 455 -13.34 -3.97 -27.96
N LEU A 456 -12.77 -4.02 -26.76
CA LEU A 456 -11.79 -3.04 -26.29
C LEU A 456 -10.38 -3.65 -26.31
N THR A 457 -9.38 -2.84 -26.63
CA THR A 457 -7.98 -3.25 -26.61
C THR A 457 -7.18 -2.30 -25.72
N ALA A 458 -6.68 -2.81 -24.60
CA ALA A 458 -5.85 -2.08 -23.65
C ALA A 458 -4.61 -2.90 -23.31
N ASN A 459 -3.43 -2.29 -23.37
CA ASN A 459 -2.13 -2.92 -23.07
C ASN A 459 -1.92 -4.29 -23.75
N GLY A 460 -2.30 -4.39 -25.04
CA GLY A 460 -2.18 -5.63 -25.84
C GLY A 460 -3.20 -6.72 -25.50
N THR A 461 -4.10 -6.51 -24.54
CA THR A 461 -5.15 -7.46 -24.15
C THR A 461 -6.48 -7.05 -24.78
N ALA A 462 -7.17 -8.02 -25.38
CA ALA A 462 -8.54 -7.86 -25.87
C ALA A 462 -9.55 -8.11 -24.74
N TYR A 463 -10.53 -7.22 -24.61
CA TYR A 463 -11.62 -7.30 -23.63
C TYR A 463 -12.96 -7.31 -24.36
N ALA A 464 -13.78 -8.32 -24.09
CA ALA A 464 -15.09 -8.48 -24.71
C ALA A 464 -16.22 -8.22 -23.69
N PRO A 465 -17.38 -7.67 -24.12
CA PRO A 465 -18.51 -7.44 -23.23
C PRO A 465 -19.04 -8.77 -22.72
N VAL A 466 -18.96 -9.00 -21.41
CA VAL A 466 -19.20 -10.29 -20.77
C VAL A 466 -20.60 -10.80 -21.06
N ARG A 467 -21.61 -9.93 -20.92
CA ARG A 467 -23.00 -10.29 -21.21
C ARG A 467 -23.20 -10.72 -22.67
N ALA A 468 -22.71 -9.94 -23.63
CA ALA A 468 -22.85 -10.26 -25.06
C ALA A 468 -22.11 -11.56 -25.44
N LEU A 469 -20.90 -11.73 -24.91
CA LEU A 469 -20.04 -12.88 -25.13
C LEU A 469 -20.62 -14.18 -24.54
N LEU A 470 -21.14 -14.15 -23.30
CA LEU A 470 -21.79 -15.31 -22.69
C LEU A 470 -23.09 -15.66 -23.41
N THR A 471 -23.91 -14.67 -23.76
CA THR A 471 -25.11 -14.90 -24.58
C THR A 471 -24.74 -15.60 -25.90
N ALA A 472 -23.64 -15.21 -26.54
CA ALA A 472 -23.15 -15.85 -27.75
C ALA A 472 -22.56 -17.27 -27.54
N LEU A 473 -22.08 -17.59 -26.33
CA LEU A 473 -21.60 -18.92 -25.93
C LEU A 473 -22.69 -19.82 -25.32
N GLY A 474 -23.92 -19.32 -25.15
CA GLY A 474 -25.02 -20.05 -24.51
C GLY A 474 -24.97 -20.08 -22.98
N GLY A 475 -24.25 -19.14 -22.37
CA GLY A 475 -24.25 -18.89 -20.93
C GLY A 475 -25.06 -17.66 -20.53
N SER A 476 -25.26 -17.49 -19.23
CA SER A 476 -25.93 -16.34 -18.63
C SER A 476 -25.04 -15.66 -17.58
N VAL A 477 -25.44 -14.45 -17.19
CA VAL A 477 -24.90 -13.74 -16.02
C VAL A 477 -25.89 -13.94 -14.89
N GLU A 478 -25.48 -14.62 -13.82
CA GLU A 478 -26.32 -14.82 -12.62
C GLU A 478 -26.25 -13.61 -11.69
N SER A 479 -25.06 -13.04 -11.51
CA SER A 479 -24.88 -11.78 -10.77
C SER A 479 -23.67 -10.99 -11.28
N PHE A 480 -23.66 -9.69 -11.04
CA PHE A 480 -22.55 -8.82 -11.41
C PHE A 480 -22.20 -7.88 -10.26
N THR A 481 -20.91 -7.68 -10.06
CA THR A 481 -20.33 -6.65 -9.20
C THR A 481 -19.62 -5.61 -10.10
N ARG A 482 -18.93 -4.63 -9.51
CA ARG A 482 -18.14 -3.66 -10.31
C ARG A 482 -16.86 -4.25 -10.90
N THR A 483 -16.29 -5.29 -10.27
CA THR A 483 -14.98 -5.86 -10.61
C THR A 483 -15.05 -7.33 -10.99
N SER A 484 -16.24 -7.95 -10.91
CA SER A 484 -16.46 -9.34 -11.26
C SER A 484 -17.87 -9.59 -11.75
N VAL A 485 -18.04 -10.68 -12.50
CA VAL A 485 -19.35 -11.16 -12.95
C VAL A 485 -19.42 -12.65 -12.68
N THR A 486 -20.45 -13.07 -11.96
CA THR A 486 -20.79 -14.48 -11.76
C THR A 486 -21.60 -14.94 -12.96
N VAL A 487 -21.06 -15.94 -13.66
CA VAL A 487 -21.55 -16.42 -14.95
C VAL A 487 -21.90 -17.89 -14.84
N ARG A 488 -23.00 -18.29 -15.48
CA ARG A 488 -23.39 -19.68 -15.61
C ARG A 488 -23.18 -20.14 -17.04
N LEU A 489 -22.53 -21.27 -17.22
CA LEU A 489 -22.31 -21.87 -18.54
C LEU A 489 -22.54 -23.38 -18.43
N GLY A 490 -23.69 -23.84 -18.93
CA GLY A 490 -24.20 -25.18 -18.59
C GLY A 490 -24.63 -25.25 -17.11
N ASP A 491 -24.24 -26.31 -16.42
CA ASP A 491 -24.56 -26.54 -15.00
C ASP A 491 -23.54 -25.95 -14.02
N GLN A 492 -22.61 -25.12 -14.50
CA GLN A 492 -21.52 -24.58 -13.70
C GLN A 492 -21.58 -23.06 -13.61
N THR A 493 -21.43 -22.57 -12.37
CA THR A 493 -21.42 -21.16 -11.99
C THR A 493 -20.02 -20.75 -11.54
N LEU A 494 -19.48 -19.67 -12.11
CA LEU A 494 -18.12 -19.18 -11.86
C LEU A 494 -18.01 -17.67 -11.91
N THR A 495 -17.09 -17.10 -11.14
CA THR A 495 -16.90 -15.64 -11.08
C THR A 495 -15.71 -15.21 -11.92
N LEU A 496 -15.99 -14.54 -13.04
CA LEU A 496 -14.99 -13.86 -13.86
C LEU A 496 -14.59 -12.52 -13.24
N VAL A 497 -13.31 -12.14 -13.34
CA VAL A 497 -12.87 -10.76 -13.07
C VAL A 497 -13.15 -9.89 -14.30
N THR A 498 -13.71 -8.70 -14.10
CA THR A 498 -14.19 -7.83 -15.18
C THR A 498 -13.92 -6.36 -14.90
N GLY A 499 -13.47 -5.61 -15.90
CA GLY A 499 -13.54 -4.15 -15.89
C GLY A 499 -14.95 -3.67 -16.24
N LEU A 500 -15.36 -2.49 -15.78
CA LEU A 500 -16.64 -1.88 -16.15
C LEU A 500 -16.37 -0.63 -17.01
N LEU A 501 -16.91 -0.58 -18.22
CA LEU A 501 -16.90 0.62 -19.07
C LEU A 501 -18.34 0.93 -19.49
N ASN A 502 -18.79 2.18 -19.32
CA ASN A 502 -20.13 2.65 -19.72
C ASN A 502 -21.26 1.71 -19.25
N ASN A 503 -21.19 1.30 -17.98
CA ASN A 503 -22.11 0.35 -17.33
C ASN A 503 -22.20 -1.04 -18.00
N THR A 504 -21.24 -1.39 -18.86
CA THR A 504 -21.07 -2.71 -19.47
C THR A 504 -19.85 -3.39 -18.86
N SER A 505 -20.00 -4.64 -18.41
CA SER A 505 -18.88 -5.44 -17.88
C SER A 505 -18.07 -6.06 -19.02
N TYR A 506 -16.75 -6.01 -18.90
CA TYR A 506 -15.77 -6.47 -19.87
C TYR A 506 -14.79 -7.44 -19.22
N ALA A 507 -14.65 -8.65 -19.78
CA ALA A 507 -13.64 -9.62 -19.36
C ALA A 507 -12.52 -9.66 -20.40
N ALA A 508 -11.29 -9.84 -19.93
CA ALA A 508 -10.17 -10.17 -20.81
C ALA A 508 -10.50 -11.49 -21.53
N VAL A 509 -10.42 -11.50 -22.86
CA VAL A 509 -10.79 -12.66 -23.68
C VAL A 509 -9.93 -13.89 -23.32
N GLY A 510 -8.65 -13.68 -22.98
CA GLY A 510 -7.78 -14.74 -22.48
C GLY A 510 -8.18 -15.29 -21.10
N GLY A 511 -8.82 -14.47 -20.26
CA GLY A 511 -9.29 -14.84 -18.91
C GLY A 511 -10.48 -15.82 -18.92
N LEU A 512 -11.17 -15.96 -20.05
CA LEU A 512 -12.31 -16.88 -20.20
C LEU A 512 -11.90 -18.36 -20.16
N ARG A 513 -10.61 -18.67 -20.29
CA ARG A 513 -10.06 -20.03 -20.11
C ARG A 513 -10.29 -20.59 -18.70
N VAL A 514 -10.65 -19.73 -17.72
CA VAL A 514 -11.06 -20.15 -16.37
C VAL A 514 -12.43 -20.84 -16.35
N LEU A 515 -13.23 -20.69 -17.41
CA LEU A 515 -14.53 -21.34 -17.55
C LEU A 515 -14.34 -22.77 -18.11
N PRO A 516 -14.83 -23.82 -17.44
CA PRO A 516 -14.77 -25.19 -17.92
C PRO A 516 -15.45 -25.37 -19.28
N GLY A 517 -14.89 -26.26 -20.09
CA GLY A 517 -15.37 -26.46 -21.46
C GLY A 517 -15.07 -25.30 -22.42
N VAL A 518 -14.59 -24.15 -21.95
CA VAL A 518 -14.26 -23.00 -22.80
C VAL A 518 -12.85 -23.08 -23.35
N ARG A 519 -12.72 -23.13 -24.67
CA ARG A 519 -11.44 -23.08 -25.39
C ARG A 519 -11.27 -21.72 -26.02
N VAL A 520 -10.17 -21.04 -25.72
CA VAL A 520 -9.77 -19.81 -26.42
C VAL A 520 -8.55 -20.11 -27.28
N SER A 521 -8.57 -19.64 -28.52
CA SER A 521 -7.43 -19.65 -29.44
C SER A 521 -7.37 -18.30 -30.15
N TYR A 522 -6.17 -17.88 -30.55
CA TYR A 522 -5.99 -16.67 -31.34
C TYR A 522 -5.46 -17.06 -32.72
N ASP A 523 -5.74 -16.25 -33.73
CA ASP A 523 -4.98 -16.33 -34.97
C ASP A 523 -3.50 -16.02 -34.68
N GLY A 524 -2.58 -16.52 -35.52
CA GLY A 524 -1.14 -16.40 -35.30
C GLY A 524 -0.58 -14.96 -35.37
N LYS A 525 -1.45 -13.95 -35.46
CA LYS A 525 -1.13 -12.52 -35.50
C LYS A 525 -1.88 -11.69 -34.45
N LEU A 526 -2.64 -12.33 -33.55
CA LEU A 526 -3.42 -11.70 -32.46
C LEU A 526 -4.45 -10.65 -32.94
N ARG A 527 -5.02 -10.85 -34.14
CA ARG A 527 -6.06 -10.00 -34.77
C ARG A 527 -7.47 -10.55 -34.61
N GLU A 528 -7.63 -11.83 -34.30
CA GLU A 528 -8.93 -12.45 -34.03
C GLU A 528 -8.79 -13.56 -32.99
N ALA A 529 -9.70 -13.59 -32.01
CA ALA A 529 -9.82 -14.65 -31.02
C ALA A 529 -11.03 -15.53 -31.32
N ARG A 530 -10.81 -16.84 -31.41
CA ARG A 530 -11.84 -17.88 -31.50
C ARG A 530 -12.09 -18.47 -30.12
N ILE A 531 -13.34 -18.45 -29.68
CA ILE A 531 -13.78 -18.90 -28.36
C ILE A 531 -14.85 -19.97 -28.57
N GLU A 532 -14.67 -21.16 -27.98
CA GLU A 532 -15.56 -22.29 -28.15
C GLU A 532 -16.10 -22.75 -26.81
N ALA A 533 -17.41 -22.96 -26.70
CA ALA A 533 -18.04 -23.52 -25.50
C ALA A 533 -19.40 -24.14 -25.86
N ASN A 534 -19.78 -25.26 -25.23
CA ASN A 534 -21.12 -25.86 -25.34
C ASN A 534 -21.65 -25.99 -26.79
N GLY A 535 -20.78 -26.38 -27.73
CA GLY A 535 -21.12 -26.52 -29.15
C GLY A 535 -21.30 -25.21 -29.92
N ARG A 536 -21.02 -24.05 -29.32
CA ARG A 536 -21.02 -22.72 -29.96
C ARG A 536 -19.60 -22.21 -30.18
N VAL A 537 -19.41 -21.43 -31.24
CA VAL A 537 -18.12 -20.83 -31.60
C VAL A 537 -18.30 -19.34 -31.84
N VAL A 538 -17.59 -18.53 -31.06
CA VAL A 538 -17.63 -17.07 -31.12
C VAL A 538 -16.28 -16.54 -31.60
N PHE A 539 -16.31 -15.65 -32.58
CA PHE A 539 -15.13 -14.94 -33.07
C PHE A 539 -15.16 -13.47 -32.61
N VAL A 540 -14.04 -13.02 -32.06
CA VAL A 540 -13.87 -11.70 -31.45
C VAL A 540 -12.70 -11.01 -32.13
N LYS A 541 -12.98 -9.94 -32.86
CA LYS A 541 -11.96 -9.19 -33.60
C LYS A 541 -11.11 -8.35 -32.64
N VAL A 542 -9.79 -8.36 -32.84
CA VAL A 542 -8.78 -7.69 -32.02
C VAL A 542 -8.02 -6.71 -32.92
N ASP A 543 -8.71 -5.66 -33.36
CA ASP A 543 -8.09 -4.62 -34.20
C ASP A 543 -7.26 -3.63 -33.35
N PRO A 544 -6.11 -3.14 -33.88
CA PRO A 544 -5.36 -2.04 -33.28
C PRO A 544 -6.02 -0.70 -33.62
N ILE A 545 -7.07 -0.34 -32.89
CA ILE A 545 -7.69 0.99 -32.92
C ILE A 545 -6.82 1.93 -32.04
N PRO A 546 -6.57 3.20 -32.44
CA PRO A 546 -5.71 4.11 -31.67
C PRO A 546 -6.20 4.26 -30.22
N GLN A 547 -5.24 4.31 -29.29
CA GLN A 547 -5.49 4.23 -27.85
C GLN A 547 -6.46 5.30 -27.36
N ARG A 548 -7.74 4.93 -27.24
CA ARG A 548 -8.67 5.60 -26.34
C ARG A 548 -8.38 5.09 -24.93
N THR A 549 -7.98 6.03 -24.09
CA THR A 549 -7.68 5.83 -22.67
C THR A 549 -8.83 5.07 -21.99
N LEU A 550 -8.47 4.02 -21.28
CA LEU A 550 -9.34 3.14 -20.48
C LEU A 550 -8.88 3.18 -19.02
#